data_AF-A0A3N5JVE8-F1
#
_entry.id   AF-A0A3N5JVE8-F1
#
_cell.length_a   1.000
_cell.length_b   1.000
_cell.length_c   1.000
_cell.angle_alpha   90.00
_cell.angle_beta   90.00
_cell.angle_gamma   90.00
#
_symmetry.space_group_name_H-M   'P 1'
#
loop_
_entity.id
_entity.type
_entity.pdbx_description
1 polymer ?
#
loop_
_entity_poly.entity_id
_entity_poly.type
_entity_poly.pdbx_seq_one_letter_code
_entity_poly.pdbx_strand_id
1 'polypeptide(L)' 'MFTARILVVDDDEVLRQLVGGVLTIADVTVAEAVDGPDGLAQRPHASRT' A
#
# COMPACT_ATOMS: atom_id res chain seq x y z
N MET A 1 11.70 -10.75 12.34
CA MET A 1 10.51 -9.88 12.37
C MET A 1 9.93 -9.85 10.97
N PHE A 2 8.61 -9.99 10.81
CA PHE A 2 7.96 -9.90 9.49
C PHE A 2 7.62 -8.44 9.23
N THR A 3 8.36 -7.79 8.34
CA THR A 3 8.00 -6.46 7.87
C THR A 3 6.86 -6.65 6.87
N ALA A 4 5.62 -6.33 7.28
CA ALA A 4 4.49 -6.35 6.37
C ALA A 4 4.69 -5.25 5.31
N ARG A 5 4.39 -5.57 4.05
CA ARG A 5 4.34 -4.59 2.96
C ARG A 5 2.89 -4.38 2.55
N ILE A 6 2.40 -3.15 2.64
CA ILE A 6 1.01 -2.78 2.33
C ILE A 6 1.01 -1.82 1.15
N LEU A 7 0.08 -2.04 0.22
CA LEU A 7 -0.21 -1.13 -0.90
C LEU A 7 -1.48 -0.35 -0.56
N VAL A 8 -1.39 0.98 -0.53
CA VAL A 8 -2.53 1.89 -0.36
C VAL A 8 -2.93 2.40 -1.74
N VAL A 9 -4.20 2.24 -2.10
CA VAL A 9 -4.75 2.68 -3.38
C VAL A 9 -5.89 3.63 -3.09
N ASP A 10 -5.70 4.91 -3.39
CA ASP A 10 -6.70 5.96 -3.17
C ASP A 10 -6.43 7.13 -4.11
N ASP A 11 -7.48 7.68 -4.75
CA ASP A 11 -7.38 8.81 -5.65
C ASP A 11 -7.26 10.16 -4.91
N ASP A 12 -7.61 10.19 -3.62
CA ASP A 12 -7.41 11.34 -2.74
C ASP A 12 -5.98 11.33 -2.14
N GLU A 13 -5.21 12.38 -2.44
CA GLU A 13 -3.84 12.54 -1.93
C GLU A 13 -3.77 12.65 -0.41
N VAL A 14 -4.71 13.37 0.21
CA VAL A 14 -4.70 13.62 1.65
C VAL A 14 -4.98 12.32 2.41
N LEU A 15 -5.96 11.53 1.94
CA LEU A 15 -6.25 10.22 2.54
C LEU A 15 -5.08 9.26 2.38
N ARG A 16 -4.47 9.19 1.19
CA ARG A 16 -3.33 8.31 0.94
C ARG A 16 -2.13 8.64 1.84
N GLN A 17 -1.81 9.93 1.99
CA GLN A 17 -0.74 10.39 2.89
C GLN A 17 -1.06 10.12 4.36
N LEU A 18 -2.30 10.35 4.80
CA LEU A 18 -2.73 10.07 6.18
C LEU A 18 -2.55 8.59 6.51
N VAL A 19 -3.05 7.70 5.64
CA VAL A 19 -2.98 6.25 5.84
C VAL A 19 -1.52 5.78 5.77
N GLY A 20 -0.76 6.22 4.77
CA GLY A 20 0.67 5.89 4.64
C GLY A 20 1.51 6.31 5.83
N GLY A 21 1.23 7.49 6.40
CA GLY A 21 1.87 7.99 7.61
C GLY A 21 1.59 7.10 8.84
N VAL A 22 0.33 6.73 9.06
CA VAL A 22 -0.07 5.84 10.18
C VAL A 22 0.62 4.48 10.07
N LEU A 23 0.67 3.90 8.87
CA LEU A 23 1.31 2.61 8.63
C LEU A 23 2.83 2.66 8.80
N THR A 24 3.46 3.75 8.36
CA THR A 24 4.92 3.94 8.53
C THR A 24 5.29 4.03 10.01
N ILE A 25 4.49 4.73 10.83
CA ILE A 25 4.66 4.80 12.30
C ILE A 25 4.57 3.40 12.94
N ALA A 26 3.77 2.51 12.35
CA ALA A 26 3.63 1.13 12.78
C ALA A 26 4.75 0.19 12.26
N ASP A 27 5.84 0.73 11.70
CA ASP A 27 6.97 -0.03 11.12
C ASP A 27 6.57 -0.95 9.95
N VAL A 28 5.55 -0.53 9.19
CA VAL A 28 5.08 -1.21 7.97
C VAL A 28 5.69 -0.53 6.75
N THR A 29 6.15 -1.33 5.78
CA THR A 29 6.57 -0.78 4.48
C THR A 29 5.35 -0.45 3.63
N VAL A 30 5.21 0.79 3.21
CA VAL A 30 4.06 1.26 2.42
C VAL A 30 4.47 1.48 0.96
N ALA A 31 3.62 1.02 0.04
CA ALA A 31 3.61 1.44 -1.36
C ALA A 31 2.28 2.15 -1.65
N GLU A 32 2.27 3.04 -2.63
CA GLU A 32 1.12 3.86 -2.98
C GLU A 32 0.75 3.72 -4.45
N ALA A 33 -0.54 3.80 -4.75
CA ALA A 33 -1.09 3.96 -6.09
C ALA A 33 -2.26 4.96 -6.06
N VAL A 34 -2.43 5.70 -7.15
CA VAL A 34 -3.48 6.73 -7.29
C VAL A 34 -4.73 6.22 -8.00
N ASP A 35 -4.64 5.05 -8.63
CA ASP A 35 -5.74 4.46 -9.37
C ASP A 35 -5.73 2.93 -9.32
N GLY A 36 -6.87 2.34 -9.71
CA GLY A 36 -7.07 0.90 -9.73
C GLY A 36 -6.08 0.14 -10.62
N PRO A 37 -5.83 0.57 -11.89
CA PRO A 37 -4.85 -0.07 -12.76
C PRO A 37 -3.43 -0.13 -12.18
N ASP A 38 -2.93 0.97 -11.63
CA ASP A 38 -1.63 1.05 -10.98
C ASP A 38 -1.60 0.16 -9.73
N GLY A 39 -2.65 0.24 -8.89
CA GLY A 39 -2.80 -0.62 -7.73
C GLY A 39 -2.80 -2.11 -8.08
N LEU A 40 -3.46 -2.48 -9.18
CA LEU A 40 -3.49 -3.86 -9.69
C LEU A 40 -2.12 -4.30 -10.21
N ALA A 41 -1.34 -3.41 -10.83
CA ALA A 41 0.00 -3.72 -11.33
C ALA A 41 1.00 -3.94 -10.17
N GLN A 42 0.82 -3.22 -9.06
CA GLN A 42 1.70 -3.28 -7.90
C GLN A 42 1.33 -4.39 -6.88
N ARG A 43 0.17 -5.04 -7.02
CA ARG A 43 -0.29 -6.04 -6.05
C ARG A 43 0.66 -7.25 -5.95
N PRO A 44 0.89 -7.79 -4.74
CA PRO A 44 1.61 -9.06 -4.59
C PRO A 44 0.87 -10.16 -5.36
N HIS A 45 1.59 -10.90 -6.20
CA HIS A 45 1.03 -12.10 -6.83
C HIS A 45 0.83 -13.16 -5.73
N ALA A 46 -0.41 -13.51 -5.44
CA ALA A 46 -0.70 -14.67 -4.63
C ALA A 46 -0.15 -15.90 -5.36
N SER A 47 0.93 -16.48 -4.82
CA SER A 47 1.38 -17.79 -5.26
C SER A 47 0.27 -18.77 -4.93
N ARG A 48 -0.43 -19.26 -5.97
CA ARG A 48 -1.38 -20.37 -5.86
C ARG A 48 -0.60 -21.60 -5.40
N THR A 49 -0.69 -21.91 -4.11
CA THR A 49 -0.37 -23.24 -3.55
C THR A 49 -1.58 -24.14 -3.67
#